data_AF-A0A9D9GS44-F1
#
_entry.id   AF-A0A9D9GS44-F1
#
_cell.length_a   1.000
_cell.length_b   1.000
_cell.length_c   1.000
_cell.angle_alpha   90.00
_cell.angle_beta   90.00
_cell.angle_gamma   90.00
#
_symmetry.space_group_name_H-M   'P 1'
#
loop_
_entity.id
_entity.type
_entity.pdbx_description
1 polymer ?
#
loop_
_entity_poly.entity_id
_entity_poly.type
_entity_poly.pdbx_seq_one_letter_code
_entity_poly.pdbx_strand_id
1 'polypeptide(L)'
;MENNSSLQIKIDKELLRQAREICSEMGLDLPTAVRMFICQLVRERGLPFTPSAAPREEELFYSPQNLAHIYKGLQDIQEGRGITKTLEELQAMEQQGGAEKQPDEA
;
A
#
# COMPACT_ATOMS: atom_id res chain seq x y z
N MET A 1 -24.61 35.21 0.72
CA MET A 1 -25.46 34.20 0.07
C MET A 1 -24.85 32.85 0.37
N GLU A 2 -25.56 31.97 1.06
CA GLU A 2 -25.12 30.59 1.26
C GLU A 2 -25.25 29.84 -0.08
N ASN A 3 -24.14 29.67 -0.79
CA ASN A 3 -24.10 28.87 -2.02
C ASN A 3 -23.99 27.38 -1.68
N ASN A 4 -25.06 26.82 -1.10
CA ASN A 4 -25.16 25.38 -0.93
C ASN A 4 -25.57 24.73 -2.26
N SER A 5 -24.65 23.96 -2.85
CA SER A 5 -24.91 23.15 -4.04
C SER A 5 -25.16 21.70 -3.65
N SER A 6 -26.13 21.05 -4.31
CA SER A 6 -26.43 19.63 -4.08
C SER A 6 -25.76 18.76 -5.15
N LEU A 7 -25.29 17.57 -4.74
CA LEU A 7 -24.67 16.58 -5.60
C LEU A 7 -25.48 15.28 -5.53
N GLN A 8 -26.01 14.82 -6.67
CA GLN A 8 -26.73 13.56 -6.78
C GLN A 8 -25.87 12.54 -7.53
N ILE A 9 -25.59 11.39 -6.89
CA ILE A 9 -24.77 10.32 -7.46
C ILE A 9 -25.61 9.04 -7.48
N LYS A 10 -25.66 8.37 -8.64
CA LYS A 10 -26.25 7.03 -8.75
C LYS A 10 -25.21 5.99 -8.33
N ILE A 11 -25.55 5.20 -7.33
CA ILE A 11 -24.68 4.18 -6.74
C ILE A 11 -25.52 2.90 -6.59
N ASP A 12 -24.89 1.74 -6.80
CA ASP A 12 -25.51 0.47 -6.50
C ASP A 12 -25.99 0.39 -5.05
N LYS A 13 -27.14 -0.26 -4.83
CA LYS A 13 -27.79 -0.30 -3.52
C LYS A 13 -26.93 -1.02 -2.47
N GLU A 14 -26.26 -2.11 -2.86
CA GLU A 14 -25.44 -2.88 -1.95
C GLU A 14 -24.15 -2.13 -1.62
N LEU A 15 -23.51 -1.52 -2.63
CA LEU A 15 -22.35 -0.67 -2.40
C LEU A 15 -22.67 0.51 -1.45
N LEU A 16 -23.83 1.14 -1.62
CA LEU A 16 -24.29 2.21 -0.74
C LEU A 16 -24.52 1.72 0.71
N ARG A 17 -25.04 0.50 0.87
CA ARG A 17 -25.25 -0.11 2.19
C ARG A 17 -23.92 -0.34 2.89
N GLN A 18 -22.96 -0.96 2.21
CA GLN A 18 -21.62 -1.23 2.74
C GLN A 18 -20.88 0.06 3.11
N ALA A 19 -20.91 1.07 2.24
CA ALA A 19 -20.27 2.35 2.52
C ALA A 19 -20.85 3.03 3.77
N ARG A 20 -22.17 2.96 3.99
CA ARG A 20 -22.83 3.52 5.18
C ARG A 20 -22.46 2.78 6.46
N GLU A 21 -22.39 1.45 6.40
CA GLU A 21 -22.00 0.60 7.52
C GLU A 21 -20.59 0.96 7.99
N ILE A 22 -19.63 1.00 7.06
CA ILE A 22 -18.24 1.38 7.35
C ILE A 22 -18.14 2.82 7.88
N CYS A 23 -18.85 3.78 7.28
CA CYS A 23 -18.87 5.16 7.80
C CYS A 23 -19.39 5.21 9.24
N SER A 24 -20.45 4.47 9.54
CA SER A 24 -21.05 4.40 10.88
C SER A 24 -20.10 3.78 11.90
N GLU A 25 -19.36 2.73 11.54
CA GLU A 25 -18.32 2.14 12.38
C GLU A 25 -17.21 3.14 12.72
N MET A 26 -16.89 4.03 11.78
CA MET A 26 -15.94 5.13 11.98
C MET A 26 -16.56 6.35 12.72
N GLY A 27 -17.84 6.31 13.08
CA GLY A 27 -18.53 7.42 13.74
C GLY A 27 -18.86 8.61 12.81
N LEU A 28 -18.97 8.35 11.51
CA LEU A 28 -19.22 9.34 10.47
C LEU A 28 -20.51 9.03 9.70
N ASP A 29 -21.18 10.06 9.20
CA ASP A 29 -22.21 9.88 8.18
C ASP A 29 -21.58 9.88 6.77
N LEU A 30 -22.26 9.23 5.83
CA LEU A 30 -21.79 9.14 4.45
C LEU A 30 -21.59 10.52 3.79
N PRO A 31 -22.48 11.53 3.97
CA PRO A 31 -22.24 12.87 3.44
C PRO A 31 -20.97 13.54 3.96
N THR A 32 -20.62 13.35 5.24
CA THR A 32 -19.37 13.89 5.79
C THR A 32 -18.17 13.21 5.15
N ALA A 33 -18.18 11.88 5.00
CA ALA A 33 -17.10 11.15 4.33
C ALA A 33 -16.91 11.63 2.87
N VAL A 34 -18.00 11.81 2.12
CA VAL A 34 -17.95 12.35 0.74
C VAL A 34 -17.41 13.77 0.72
N ARG A 35 -17.79 14.62 1.68
CA ARG A 35 -17.26 15.98 1.79
C ARG A 35 -15.76 15.97 2.06
N MET A 36 -15.29 15.11 2.96
CA MET A 36 -13.86 14.94 3.24
C MET A 36 -13.09 14.54 2.00
N PHE A 37 -13.61 13.58 1.22
CA PHE A 37 -13.02 13.18 -0.06
C PHE A 37 -12.87 14.37 -1.02
N ILE A 38 -13.92 15.17 -1.21
CA ILE A 38 -13.88 16.34 -2.09
C ILE A 38 -12.89 17.40 -1.59
N CYS A 39 -12.88 17.67 -0.27
CA CYS A 39 -11.93 18.61 0.32
C CYS A 39 -10.47 18.17 0.08
N GLN A 40 -10.18 16.88 0.24
CA GLN A 40 -8.84 16.36 0.02
C GLN A 40 -8.45 16.41 -1.46
N LEU A 41 -9.38 16.08 -2.37
CA LEU A 41 -9.17 16.18 -3.82
C LEU A 41 -8.77 17.60 -4.23
N VAL A 42 -9.44 18.62 -3.69
CA VAL A 42 -9.12 20.03 -3.95
C VAL A 42 -7.76 20.41 -3.35
N ARG A 43 -7.48 19.95 -2.13
CA ARG A 43 -6.23 20.26 -1.42
C ARG A 43 -5.01 19.69 -2.13
N GLU A 44 -5.10 18.46 -2.62
CA GLU A 44 -3.98 17.77 -3.28
C GLU A 44 -3.90 18.05 -4.78
N ARG A 45 -4.94 18.67 -5.36
CA ARG A 45 -5.10 18.82 -6.82
C ARG A 45 -4.96 17.48 -7.56
N GLY A 46 -5.50 16.43 -6.96
CA GLY A 46 -5.37 15.04 -7.40
C GLY A 46 -6.34 14.15 -6.64
N LEU A 47 -6.41 12.88 -7.01
CA LEU A 47 -7.21 11.92 -6.25
C LEU A 47 -6.53 11.65 -4.89
N PRO A 48 -7.27 11.60 -3.78
CA PRO A 48 -6.73 11.33 -2.44
C PRO A 48 -6.31 9.86 -2.23
N PHE A 49 -6.30 9.09 -3.31
CA PHE A 49 -5.76 7.74 -3.40
C PHE A 49 -5.29 7.51 -4.85
N THR A 50 -4.33 6.62 -5.04
CA THR A 50 -3.89 6.20 -6.37
C THR A 50 -4.77 5.06 -6.86
N PRO A 51 -5.63 5.27 -7.87
CA PRO A 51 -6.39 4.16 -8.44
C PRO A 51 -5.43 3.19 -9.14
N SER A 52 -5.51 1.92 -8.77
CA SER A 52 -4.70 0.86 -9.36
C SER A 52 -5.57 -0.38 -9.58
N ALA A 53 -5.37 -1.04 -10.72
CA ALA A 53 -5.89 -2.39 -10.96
C ALA A 53 -4.90 -3.47 -10.49
N ALA A 54 -3.68 -3.06 -10.11
CA ALA A 54 -2.72 -3.96 -9.51
C ALA A 54 -3.17 -4.32 -8.08
N PRO A 55 -2.81 -5.52 -7.58
CA PRO A 55 -3.00 -5.87 -6.18
C PRO A 55 -2.44 -4.78 -5.27
N ARG A 56 -3.03 -4.59 -4.09
CA ARG A 56 -2.49 -3.64 -3.10
C ARG A 56 -1.03 -4.02 -2.80
N GLU A 57 -0.18 -3.05 -2.45
CA GLU A 57 1.23 -3.34 -2.13
C GLU A 57 1.38 -4.40 -1.03
N GLU A 58 0.47 -4.39 -0.06
CA GLU A 58 0.34 -5.44 0.96
C GLU A 58 0.12 -6.83 0.34
N GLU A 59 -0.71 -6.93 -0.69
CA GLU A 59 -0.97 -8.18 -1.41
C GLU A 59 0.24 -8.65 -2.24
N LEU A 60 1.07 -7.72 -2.73
CA LEU A 60 2.33 -8.05 -3.42
C LEU A 60 3.39 -8.54 -2.44
N PHE A 61 3.56 -7.86 -1.30
CA PHE A 61 4.50 -8.26 -0.25
C PHE A 61 4.12 -9.61 0.37
N TYR A 62 2.83 -9.86 0.60
CA TYR A 62 2.33 -11.13 1.12
C TYR A 62 1.94 -12.13 0.02
N SER A 63 2.48 -11.97 -1.20
CA SER A 63 2.27 -12.96 -2.27
C SER A 63 2.83 -14.33 -1.85
N PRO A 64 2.23 -15.46 -2.29
CA PRO A 64 2.70 -16.80 -1.92
C PRO A 64 4.18 -17.03 -2.24
N GLN A 65 4.66 -16.45 -3.35
CA GLN A 65 6.05 -16.53 -3.78
C GLN A 65 6.98 -15.78 -2.83
N ASN A 66 6.64 -14.53 -2.47
CA ASN A 66 7.46 -13.75 -1.55
C ASN A 66 7.44 -14.33 -0.13
N LEU A 67 6.28 -14.81 0.34
CA LEU A 67 6.17 -15.52 1.62
C LEU A 67 7.07 -16.76 1.67
N ALA A 68 7.10 -17.56 0.60
CA ALA A 68 8.00 -18.72 0.53
C ALA A 68 9.48 -18.30 0.65
N HIS A 69 9.88 -17.19 0.02
CA HIS A 69 11.23 -16.64 0.18
C HIS A 69 11.50 -16.13 1.61
N ILE A 70 10.55 -15.43 2.23
CA ILE A 70 10.67 -14.97 3.62
C ILE A 70 10.85 -16.16 4.58
N TYR A 71 10.04 -17.20 4.44
CA TYR A 71 10.14 -18.40 5.28
C TYR A 71 11.46 -19.13 5.10
N LYS A 72 11.96 -19.22 3.86
CA LYS A 72 13.29 -19.77 3.59
C LYS A 72 14.37 -18.95 4.28
N GLY A 73 14.32 -17.62 4.18
CA GLY A 73 15.28 -16.73 4.84
C GLY A 73 15.24 -16.86 6.37
N LEU A 74 14.05 -17.03 6.96
CA LEU A 74 13.91 -17.30 8.39
C LEU A 74 14.60 -18.61 8.80
N GLN A 75 14.41 -19.68 8.01
CA GLN A 75 15.09 -20.94 8.24
C GLN A 75 16.62 -20.81 8.11
N ASP A 76 17.10 -20.09 7.10
CA ASP A 76 18.54 -19.86 6.90
C ASP A 76 19.16 -19.12 8.09
N ILE A 77 18.46 -18.14 8.65
CA ILE A 77 18.90 -17.42 9.86
C ILE A 77 18.90 -18.34 11.07
N GLN A 78 17.86 -19.16 11.26
CA GLN A 78 17.77 -20.13 12.36
C GLN A 78 18.89 -21.19 12.31
N GLU A 79 19.29 -21.59 11.10
CA GLU A 79 20.39 -22.52 10.86
C GLU A 79 21.78 -21.85 10.90
N GLY A 80 21.85 -20.56 11.24
CA GLY A 80 23.10 -19.82 11.37
C GLY A 80 23.76 -19.45 10.03
N ARG A 81 23.03 -19.56 8.92
CA ARG A 81 23.48 -19.19 7.56
C ARG A 81 23.26 -17.71 7.24
N GLY A 82 22.81 -16.91 8.21
CA GLY A 82 22.65 -15.46 8.06
C GLY A 82 23.98 -14.71 8.11
N ILE A 83 24.10 -13.67 7.29
CA ILE A 83 25.22 -12.71 7.35
C ILE A 83 24.75 -11.50 8.15
N THR A 84 25.39 -11.24 9.28
CA THR A 84 25.17 -10.01 10.07
C THR A 84 26.16 -8.95 9.63
N LYS A 85 25.65 -7.78 9.24
CA LYS A 85 26.44 -6.58 8.91
C LYS A 85 25.88 -5.36 9.63
N THR A 86 26.73 -4.39 9.93
CA THR A 86 26.29 -3.09 10.44
C THR A 86 25.70 -2.25 9.30
N LEU A 87 24.92 -1.22 9.65
CA LEU A 87 24.38 -0.29 8.66
C LEU A 87 25.50 0.41 7.88
N GLU A 88 26.59 0.78 8.57
CA GLU A 88 27.78 1.41 7.96
C GLU A 88 28.44 0.47 6.94
N GLU A 89 28.57 -0.82 7.25
CA GLU A 89 29.11 -1.83 6.33
C GLU A 89 28.23 -2.02 5.10
N LEU A 90 26.91 -2.01 5.26
CA LEU A 90 25.95 -2.14 4.15
C LEU A 90 26.00 -0.92 3.23
N GLN A 91 26.07 0.29 3.80
CA GLN A 91 26.20 1.54 3.06
C GLN A 91 27.52 1.61 2.26
N ALA A 92 28.61 1.11 2.84
CA ALA A 92 29.89 1.01 2.13
C ALA A 92 29.84 0.05 0.93
N MET A 93 29.04 -1.03 1.02
CA MET A 93 28.85 -1.99 -0.08
C MET A 93 27.99 -1.43 -1.22
N GLU A 94 26.96 -0.64 -0.91
CA GLU A 94 26.14 0.05 -1.92
C GLU A 94 26.98 1.04 -2.75
N GLN A 95 27.93 1.74 -2.10
CA GLN A 95 28.85 2.67 -2.77
C GLN A 95 29.95 1.96 -3.57
N GLN A 96 30.19 0.66 -3.34
CA GLN A 96 31.18 -0.16 -4.06
C GLN A 96 30.56 -1.04 -5.18
N GLY A 97 29.24 -1.28 -5.17
CA GLY A 97 28.59 -2.40 -5.88
C GLY A 97 27.89 -2.08 -7.20
N GLY A 98 28.46 -1.22 -8.06
CA GLY A 98 27.97 -1.01 -9.43
C GLY A 98 28.50 -2.00 -10.48
N ALA A 99 29.23 -3.06 -10.11
CA ALA A 99 29.83 -3.98 -11.07
C ALA A 99 29.87 -5.44 -10.61
N GLU A 100 29.25 -6.31 -11.44
CA GLU A 100 29.46 -7.76 -11.59
C GLU A 100 28.91 -8.70 -10.49
N LYS A 101 28.31 -9.86 -10.77
CA LYS A 101 28.17 -10.66 -12.00
C LYS A 101 27.02 -11.68 -11.81
N GLN A 102 26.32 -11.97 -12.89
CA GLN A 102 25.41 -13.10 -13.06
C GLN A 102 26.19 -14.42 -12.86
N PRO A 103 25.75 -15.36 -12.00
CA PRO A 103 26.44 -16.63 -11.89
C PRO A 103 26.09 -17.51 -13.08
N ASP A 104 27.15 -18.00 -13.68
CA ASP A 104 27.28 -19.00 -14.75
C ASP A 104 26.36 -20.22 -14.49
N GLU A 105 25.53 -20.57 -15.48
CA GLU A 105 24.84 -21.86 -15.54
C GLU A 105 25.86 -22.90 -16.03
N ALA A 106 26.05 -23.96 -15.24
CA ALA A 106 26.73 -25.19 -15.63
C ALA A 106 25.79 -26.37 -15.45
#